data_AF-A0A5J4U8X9-F1
#
_entry.id   AF-A0A5J4U8X9-F1
#
_cell.length_a   1.000
_cell.length_b   1.000
_cell.length_c   1.000
_cell.angle_alpha   90.00
_cell.angle_beta   90.00
_cell.angle_gamma   90.00
#
_symmetry.space_group_name_H-M   'P 1'
#
loop_
_entity.id
_entity.type
_entity.pdbx_description
1 polymer ?
#
loop_
_entity_poly.entity_id
_entity_poly.type
_entity_poly.pdbx_seq_one_letter_code
_entity_poly.pdbx_strand_id
1 'polypeptide(L)'
;MKDLNNIIDQDEEKLGEIFLISEIIKLIVLGNPSASRTIVETTDFIKNYLRFFTSIEMTHIVEYHFIPFSSLSEQVPNQSKKNLFDKGIIQIMIKMLNSEEYWIRDKSLEIINNIIRAGVNELKEGQKHPFHSALKEDGTISKLIQMFKDDKYNIRSDIAQILSCLFKAQPLPDEIKNDIIKILKELIDFDDLALLSESADNHNLLLNNNFEKDLLISESNTLPSLHIIQSILHLGSNANKKKVTTAVKSGVQKLTDDKYVDELGKNENWSEDQRKEIKIRAKEINEFMNASEVQVLKQQKEKEMELQRQKQKEIELQKQKQKEKEI
;
A
#
# COMPACT_ATOMS: atom_id res chain seq x y z
N MET A 1 14.03 34.71 13.73
CA MET A 1 14.58 33.44 13.19
C MET A 1 16.05 33.58 12.73
N LYS A 2 16.92 34.34 13.44
CA LYS A 2 18.33 34.53 13.03
C LYS A 2 19.37 33.75 13.87
N ASP A 3 18.98 33.08 14.96
CA ASP A 3 19.95 32.50 15.91
C ASP A 3 19.88 30.97 16.13
N LEU A 4 19.18 30.21 15.27
CA LEU A 4 19.20 28.74 15.37
C LEU A 4 20.59 28.11 15.10
N ASN A 5 21.50 28.85 14.45
CA ASN A 5 22.82 28.35 14.07
C ASN A 5 23.88 28.42 15.19
N ASN A 6 23.58 29.04 16.34
CA ASN A 6 24.52 29.15 17.48
C ASN A 6 24.30 28.05 18.56
N ILE A 7 23.49 27.04 18.25
CA ILE A 7 23.01 26.03 19.19
C ILE A 7 23.78 24.70 18.99
N ILE A 8 25.09 24.69 19.26
CA ILE A 8 25.92 23.46 19.13
C ILE A 8 26.55 23.03 20.47
N ASP A 9 26.42 23.81 21.55
CA ASP A 9 26.87 23.39 22.89
C ASP A 9 25.68 23.01 23.79
N GLN A 10 25.81 21.88 24.49
CA GLN A 10 24.83 21.26 25.40
C GLN A 10 24.72 22.00 26.73
N ASP A 11 24.29 23.25 26.66
CA ASP A 11 23.84 23.99 27.83
C ASP A 11 22.40 23.57 28.16
N GLU A 12 22.08 23.31 29.43
CA GLU A 12 20.71 22.99 29.86
C GLU A 12 19.72 24.07 29.40
N GLU A 13 20.18 25.33 29.35
CA GLU A 13 19.43 26.48 28.85
C GLU A 13 19.02 26.30 27.38
N LYS A 14 19.93 25.78 26.53
CA LYS A 14 19.69 25.57 25.09
C LYS A 14 18.74 24.40 24.82
N LEU A 15 18.78 23.34 25.63
CA LEU A 15 17.78 22.27 25.55
C LEU A 15 16.38 22.79 25.93
N GLY A 16 16.30 23.70 26.90
CA GLY A 16 15.07 24.40 27.26
C GLY A 16 14.49 25.20 26.09
N GLU A 17 15.31 25.93 25.34
CA GLU A 17 14.88 26.67 24.15
C GLU A 17 14.31 25.75 23.06
N ILE A 18 14.98 24.64 22.78
CA ILE A 18 14.53 23.67 21.76
C ILE A 18 13.22 23.01 22.19
N PHE A 19 13.08 22.66 23.46
CA PHE A 19 11.82 22.16 24.01
C PHE A 19 10.68 23.16 23.78
N LEU A 20 10.89 24.44 24.10
CA LEU A 20 9.88 25.49 23.92
C LEU A 20 9.53 25.69 22.44
N ILE A 21 10.51 25.77 21.55
CA ILE A 21 10.27 25.87 20.10
C ILE A 21 9.44 24.69 19.62
N SER A 22 9.77 23.49 20.08
CA SER A 22 9.11 22.26 19.67
C SER A 22 7.65 22.20 20.11
N GLU A 23 7.36 22.55 21.37
CA GLU A 23 6.00 22.62 21.88
C GLU A 23 5.18 23.72 21.20
N ILE A 24 5.78 24.88 20.92
CA ILE A 24 5.11 25.95 20.18
C ILE A 24 4.72 25.47 18.79
N ILE A 25 5.62 24.80 18.06
CA ILE A 25 5.31 24.28 16.72
C ILE A 25 4.18 23.26 16.79
N LYS A 26 4.25 22.31 17.72
CA LYS A 26 3.20 21.30 17.94
C LYS A 26 1.85 21.95 18.18
N LEU A 27 1.76 22.92 19.10
CA LEU A 27 0.53 23.63 19.42
C LEU A 27 0.00 24.46 18.25
N ILE A 28 0.87 25.07 17.45
CA ILE A 28 0.47 25.85 16.27
C ILE A 28 -0.16 24.95 15.20
N VAL A 29 0.38 23.74 14.99
CA VAL A 29 -0.05 22.87 13.87
C VAL A 29 -1.19 21.93 14.24
N LEU A 30 -1.34 21.58 15.52
CA LEU A 30 -2.36 20.65 16.00
C LEU A 30 -3.77 21.16 15.65
N GLY A 31 -4.48 20.41 14.81
CA GLY A 31 -5.83 20.78 14.36
C GLY A 31 -5.87 22.06 13.51
N ASN A 32 -4.72 22.53 12.98
CA ASN A 32 -4.64 23.74 12.18
C ASN A 32 -3.92 23.51 10.84
N PRO A 33 -4.65 22.96 9.83
CA PRO A 33 -4.10 22.66 8.51
C PRO A 33 -3.53 23.88 7.77
N SER A 34 -4.04 25.09 8.05
CA SER A 34 -3.58 26.32 7.42
C SER A 34 -2.21 26.76 7.96
N ALA A 35 -2.03 26.69 9.28
CA ALA A 35 -0.76 27.02 9.91
C ALA A 35 0.32 25.99 9.56
N SER A 36 -0.01 24.69 9.60
CA SER A 36 0.92 23.63 9.21
C SER A 36 1.38 23.78 7.76
N ARG A 37 0.44 24.04 6.83
CA ARG A 37 0.77 24.37 5.43
C ARG A 37 1.70 25.57 5.31
N THR A 38 1.39 26.67 6.00
CA THR A 38 2.17 27.90 5.95
C THR A 38 3.62 27.64 6.39
N ILE A 39 3.82 26.94 7.52
CA ILE A 39 5.16 26.60 8.03
C ILE A 39 5.95 25.82 6.98
N VAL A 40 5.35 24.84 6.33
CA VAL A 40 6.02 23.99 5.34
C VAL A 40 6.31 24.74 4.03
N GLU A 41 5.32 25.42 3.49
CA GLU A 41 5.35 25.92 2.11
C GLU A 41 5.99 27.30 1.99
N THR A 42 5.80 28.19 2.98
CA THR A 42 6.16 29.60 2.85
C THR A 42 7.32 30.04 3.73
N THR A 43 7.67 29.27 4.76
CA THR A 43 8.74 29.64 5.70
C THR A 43 10.02 28.83 5.50
N ASP A 44 11.14 29.38 6.00
CA ASP A 44 12.43 28.67 6.08
C ASP A 44 12.57 27.79 7.33
N PHE A 45 11.51 27.64 8.13
CA PHE A 45 11.57 26.93 9.42
C PHE A 45 12.17 25.54 9.28
N ILE A 46 11.63 24.70 8.40
CA ILE A 46 12.08 23.31 8.22
C ILE A 46 13.54 23.26 7.76
N LYS A 47 13.94 24.14 6.85
CA LYS A 47 15.31 24.17 6.32
C LYS A 47 16.31 24.52 7.43
N ASN A 48 15.98 25.52 8.26
CA ASN A 48 16.82 25.92 9.38
C ASN A 48 16.83 24.85 10.48
N TYR A 49 15.66 24.26 10.77
CA TYR A 49 15.53 23.22 11.78
C TYR A 49 16.26 21.93 11.37
N LEU A 50 16.26 21.55 10.08
CA LEU A 50 17.08 20.44 9.56
C LEU A 50 18.58 20.70 9.72
N ARG A 51 19.05 21.93 9.46
CA ARG A 51 20.46 22.28 9.67
C ARG A 51 20.87 22.13 11.13
N PHE A 52 20.04 22.65 12.03
CA PHE A 52 20.22 22.48 13.46
C PHE A 52 20.21 20.99 13.86
N PHE A 53 19.16 20.25 13.49
CA PHE A 53 19.01 18.84 13.82
C PHE A 53 20.19 17.99 13.33
N THR A 54 20.71 18.27 12.13
CA THR A 54 21.86 17.56 11.57
C THR A 54 23.21 17.97 12.13
N SER A 55 23.29 19.07 12.89
CA SER A 55 24.49 19.44 13.64
C SER A 55 24.62 18.74 14.99
N ILE A 56 23.54 18.10 15.47
CA ILE A 56 23.54 17.39 16.74
C ILE A 56 24.12 15.99 16.53
N GLU A 57 25.08 15.60 17.38
CA GLU A 57 25.55 14.21 17.40
C GLU A 57 24.42 13.27 17.82
N MET A 58 24.31 12.12 17.14
CA MET A 58 23.19 11.19 17.31
C MET A 58 22.96 10.75 18.76
N THR A 59 24.04 10.60 19.55
CA THR A 59 24.00 10.22 20.97
C THR A 59 23.36 11.27 21.87
N HIS A 60 23.20 12.49 21.38
CA HIS A 60 22.64 13.64 22.11
C HIS A 60 21.26 14.04 21.60
N ILE A 61 20.72 13.32 20.63
CA ILE A 61 19.35 13.55 20.16
C ILE A 61 18.37 13.03 21.20
N VAL A 62 17.63 13.94 21.82
CA VAL A 62 16.47 13.65 22.68
C VAL A 62 15.13 13.85 21.98
N GLU A 63 14.04 13.37 22.60
CA GLU A 63 12.69 13.30 22.04
C GLU A 63 12.20 14.63 21.45
N TYR A 64 12.43 15.74 22.15
CA TYR A 64 11.94 17.05 21.74
C TYR A 64 12.48 17.49 20.37
N HIS A 65 13.66 17.01 19.96
CA HIS A 65 14.20 17.32 18.64
C HIS A 65 13.33 16.78 17.49
N PHE A 66 12.59 15.70 17.70
CA PHE A 66 11.72 15.10 16.69
C PHE A 66 10.35 15.77 16.61
N ILE A 67 9.90 16.44 17.67
CA ILE A 67 8.53 16.96 17.79
C ILE A 67 8.12 17.84 16.60
N PRO A 68 8.96 18.78 16.09
CA PRO A 68 8.58 19.55 14.91
C PRO A 68 8.37 18.68 13.67
N PHE A 69 9.20 17.67 13.45
CA PHE A 69 9.07 16.78 12.30
C PHE A 69 7.88 15.85 12.42
N SER A 70 7.66 15.23 13.59
CA SER A 70 6.50 14.36 13.82
C SER A 70 5.20 15.14 13.66
N SER A 71 5.07 16.28 14.35
CA SER A 71 3.88 17.13 14.30
C SER A 71 3.59 17.63 12.88
N LEU A 72 4.61 18.05 12.13
CA LEU A 72 4.41 18.46 10.74
C LEU A 72 4.08 17.26 9.84
N SER A 73 4.76 16.12 9.98
CA SER A 73 4.48 14.94 9.16
C SER A 73 3.05 14.40 9.36
N GLU A 74 2.49 14.57 10.56
CA GLU A 74 1.15 14.14 10.90
C GLU A 74 0.08 15.16 10.44
N GLN A 75 0.26 16.44 10.80
CA GLN A 75 -0.79 17.47 10.72
C GLN A 75 -0.82 18.24 9.38
N VAL A 76 0.21 18.12 8.56
CA VAL A 76 0.25 18.77 7.24
C VAL A 76 -0.70 18.05 6.27
N PRO A 77 -1.54 18.77 5.50
CA PRO A 77 -2.40 18.13 4.49
C PRO A 77 -1.61 17.24 3.53
N ASN A 78 -2.21 16.14 3.05
CA ASN A 78 -1.52 15.17 2.19
C ASN A 78 -0.82 15.81 0.97
N GLN A 79 -1.50 16.70 0.25
CA GLN A 79 -0.93 17.44 -0.88
C GLN A 79 0.34 18.22 -0.49
N SER A 80 0.37 18.77 0.73
CA SER A 80 1.48 19.59 1.24
C SER A 80 2.65 18.72 1.71
N LYS A 81 2.46 17.43 2.03
CA LYS A 81 3.53 16.54 2.53
C LYS A 81 4.61 16.28 1.48
N LYS A 82 4.32 16.49 0.18
CA LYS A 82 5.36 16.54 -0.86
C LYS A 82 6.44 17.59 -0.57
N ASN A 83 6.09 18.71 0.05
CA ASN A 83 7.09 19.73 0.42
C ASN A 83 7.99 19.26 1.57
N LEU A 84 7.54 18.36 2.45
CA LEU A 84 8.39 17.72 3.46
C LEU A 84 9.41 16.80 2.80
N PHE A 85 8.94 16.03 1.81
CA PHE A 85 9.80 15.21 0.95
C PHE A 85 10.85 16.05 0.21
N ASP A 86 10.43 17.10 -0.49
CA ASP A 86 11.31 17.97 -1.29
C ASP A 86 12.38 18.68 -0.43
N LYS A 87 12.13 18.86 0.87
CA LYS A 87 13.09 19.43 1.83
C LYS A 87 14.09 18.43 2.41
N GLY A 88 14.02 17.16 2.02
CA GLY A 88 14.98 16.14 2.40
C GLY A 88 14.75 15.51 3.77
N ILE A 89 13.53 15.62 4.34
CA ILE A 89 13.24 15.07 5.67
C ILE A 89 13.45 13.56 5.71
N ILE A 90 13.01 12.83 4.67
CA ILE A 90 13.15 11.38 4.61
C ILE A 90 14.63 10.98 4.71
N GLN A 91 15.52 11.63 3.98
CA GLN A 91 16.94 11.29 3.96
C GLN A 91 17.59 11.52 5.33
N ILE A 92 17.14 12.52 6.10
CA ILE A 92 17.60 12.71 7.48
C ILE A 92 17.05 11.62 8.40
N MET A 93 15.76 11.28 8.30
CA MET A 93 15.16 10.21 9.10
C MET A 93 15.80 8.84 8.80
N ILE A 94 16.16 8.56 7.55
CA ILE A 94 16.88 7.33 7.16
C ILE A 94 18.25 7.24 7.86
N LYS A 95 18.95 8.37 8.06
CA LYS A 95 20.21 8.36 8.84
C LYS A 95 19.97 8.02 10.30
N MET A 96 18.89 8.51 10.88
CA MET A 96 18.51 8.25 12.29
C MET A 96 18.20 6.78 12.56
N LEU A 97 17.86 6.00 11.53
CA LEU A 97 17.64 4.57 11.67
C LEU A 97 18.89 3.78 12.10
N ASN A 98 20.09 4.36 11.98
CA ASN A 98 21.34 3.75 12.50
C ASN A 98 21.53 3.97 14.01
N SER A 99 20.65 4.69 14.69
CA SER A 99 20.71 4.85 16.14
C SER A 99 20.54 3.50 16.84
N GLU A 100 21.19 3.32 17.99
CA GLU A 100 20.96 2.16 18.87
C GLU A 100 19.72 2.35 19.75
N GLU A 101 19.21 3.58 19.88
CA GLU A 101 17.99 3.90 20.61
C GLU A 101 16.73 3.52 19.82
N TYR A 102 15.90 2.65 20.40
CA TYR A 102 14.66 2.17 19.75
C TYR A 102 13.72 3.32 19.41
N TRP A 103 13.48 4.23 20.36
CA TRP A 103 12.53 5.33 20.18
C TRP A 103 12.96 6.29 19.06
N ILE A 104 14.26 6.45 18.81
CA ILE A 104 14.78 7.25 17.69
C ILE A 104 14.41 6.58 16.36
N ARG A 105 14.61 5.26 16.24
CA ARG A 105 14.27 4.50 15.03
C ARG A 105 12.76 4.52 14.78
N ASP A 106 11.99 4.24 15.81
CA ASP A 106 10.52 4.21 15.81
C ASP A 106 9.94 5.55 15.33
N LYS A 107 10.34 6.67 15.95
CA LYS A 107 9.90 8.01 15.53
C LYS A 107 10.33 8.39 14.12
N SER A 108 11.52 7.96 13.71
CA SER A 108 12.02 8.20 12.36
C SER A 108 11.18 7.45 11.31
N LEU A 109 10.82 6.19 11.58
CA LEU A 109 9.96 5.39 10.71
C LEU A 109 8.53 5.95 10.65
N GLU A 110 7.98 6.40 11.78
CA GLU A 110 6.68 7.09 11.82
C GLU A 110 6.66 8.30 10.89
N ILE A 111 7.67 9.18 10.98
CA ILE A 111 7.78 10.37 10.11
C ILE A 111 7.91 9.97 8.64
N ILE A 112 8.74 8.96 8.32
CA ILE A 112 8.89 8.46 6.95
C ILE A 112 7.55 7.94 6.43
N ASN A 113 6.88 7.08 7.20
CA ASN A 113 5.60 6.47 6.84
C ASN A 113 4.53 7.54 6.58
N ASN A 114 4.43 8.54 7.46
CA ASN A 114 3.49 9.66 7.31
C ASN A 114 3.67 10.43 5.99
N ILE A 115 4.92 10.65 5.56
CA ILE A 115 5.23 11.35 4.31
C ILE A 115 5.01 10.44 3.10
N ILE A 116 5.44 9.18 3.17
CA ILE A 116 5.29 8.21 2.07
C ILE A 116 3.81 7.89 1.82
N ARG A 117 3.04 7.52 2.85
CA ARG A 117 1.60 7.20 2.70
C ARG A 117 0.80 8.33 2.07
N ALA A 118 1.16 9.57 2.36
CA ALA A 118 0.51 10.73 1.75
C ALA A 118 0.66 10.77 0.21
N GLY A 119 1.77 10.23 -0.30
CA GLY A 119 2.00 10.07 -1.73
C GLY A 119 1.08 9.07 -2.41
N VAL A 120 0.37 8.23 -1.65
CA VAL A 120 -0.62 7.25 -2.15
C VAL A 120 -2.01 7.85 -2.25
N ASN A 121 -2.39 8.76 -1.35
CA ASN A 121 -3.78 9.20 -1.17
C ASN A 121 -4.42 9.88 -2.40
N GLU A 122 -3.61 10.45 -3.30
CA GLU A 122 -4.08 11.09 -4.53
C GLU A 122 -3.87 10.23 -5.78
N LEU A 123 -3.37 9.00 -5.62
CA LEU A 123 -3.11 8.10 -6.74
C LEU A 123 -4.35 7.30 -7.11
N LYS A 124 -4.59 7.24 -8.41
CA LYS A 124 -5.53 6.30 -9.01
C LYS A 124 -4.90 4.91 -9.07
N GLU A 125 -5.74 3.89 -9.22
CA GLU A 125 -5.29 2.52 -9.45
C GLU A 125 -4.36 2.42 -10.67
N GLY A 126 -3.32 1.60 -10.53
CA GLY A 126 -2.27 1.41 -11.52
C GLY A 126 -1.25 2.55 -11.57
N GLN A 127 -1.46 3.67 -10.86
CA GLN A 127 -0.44 4.72 -10.76
C GLN A 127 0.64 4.35 -9.75
N LYS A 128 1.89 4.49 -10.18
CA LYS A 128 3.07 4.23 -9.37
C LYS A 128 3.30 5.34 -8.35
N HIS A 129 3.95 5.00 -7.25
CA HIS A 129 4.26 5.97 -6.19
C HIS A 129 5.18 7.11 -6.70
N PRO A 130 4.84 8.39 -6.47
CA PRO A 130 5.58 9.52 -7.05
C PRO A 130 7.01 9.64 -6.51
N PHE A 131 7.26 9.20 -5.28
CA PHE A 131 8.59 9.28 -4.66
C PHE A 131 9.50 8.07 -4.96
N HIS A 132 8.99 7.01 -5.61
CA HIS A 132 9.74 5.77 -5.78
C HIS A 132 11.06 5.96 -6.54
N SER A 133 11.06 6.67 -7.68
CA SER A 133 12.29 6.83 -8.49
C SER A 133 13.37 7.60 -7.73
N ALA A 134 13.01 8.74 -7.14
CA ALA A 134 13.95 9.57 -6.38
C ALA A 134 14.55 8.83 -5.18
N LEU A 135 13.72 8.09 -4.42
CA LEU A 135 14.17 7.31 -3.26
C LEU A 135 14.91 6.03 -3.63
N LYS A 136 14.74 5.56 -4.87
CA LYS A 136 15.58 4.49 -5.42
C LYS A 136 16.96 5.04 -5.79
N GLU A 137 16.99 6.18 -6.46
CA GLU A 137 18.21 6.82 -6.96
C GLU A 137 19.12 7.31 -5.84
N ASP A 138 18.57 7.81 -4.73
CA ASP A 138 19.34 8.28 -3.58
C ASP A 138 19.74 7.18 -2.59
N GLY A 139 19.34 5.93 -2.84
CA GLY A 139 19.66 4.75 -2.02
C GLY A 139 18.78 4.57 -0.79
N THR A 140 17.76 5.40 -0.56
CA THR A 140 16.81 5.26 0.56
C THR A 140 16.11 3.90 0.54
N ILE A 141 15.58 3.48 -0.62
CA ILE A 141 14.93 2.16 -0.75
C ILE A 141 15.92 1.04 -0.44
N SER A 142 17.16 1.12 -0.95
CA SER A 142 18.19 0.12 -0.66
C SER A 142 18.51 0.03 0.84
N LYS A 143 18.55 1.17 1.54
CA LYS A 143 18.77 1.20 2.98
C LYS A 143 17.60 0.58 3.76
N LEU A 144 16.36 0.90 3.40
CA LEU A 144 15.18 0.28 4.01
C LEU A 144 15.18 -1.24 3.80
N ILE A 145 15.52 -1.72 2.61
CA ILE A 145 15.62 -3.15 2.32
C ILE A 145 16.74 -3.81 3.13
N GLN A 146 17.89 -3.17 3.24
CA GLN A 146 18.98 -3.66 4.09
C GLN A 146 18.52 -3.81 5.54
N MET A 147 17.83 -2.80 6.08
CA MET A 147 17.34 -2.81 7.45
C MET A 147 16.20 -3.80 7.66
N PHE A 148 15.34 -4.01 6.67
CA PHE A 148 14.28 -5.01 6.73
C PHE A 148 14.82 -6.44 6.87
N LYS A 149 15.97 -6.72 6.25
CA LYS A 149 16.65 -8.01 6.33
C LYS A 149 17.45 -8.18 7.63
N ASP A 150 17.76 -7.08 8.30
CA ASP A 150 18.45 -7.10 9.57
C ASP A 150 17.45 -7.35 10.70
N ASP A 151 17.48 -8.56 11.26
CA ASP A 151 16.59 -8.97 12.35
C ASP A 151 17.03 -8.40 13.72
N LYS A 152 18.05 -7.53 13.75
CA LYS A 152 18.53 -6.88 14.99
C LYS A 152 17.45 -6.05 15.67
N TYR A 153 16.50 -5.50 14.91
CA TYR A 153 15.52 -4.55 15.43
C TYR A 153 14.08 -4.94 15.08
N ASN A 154 13.16 -4.70 16.01
CA ASN A 154 11.72 -4.88 15.79
C ASN A 154 11.11 -3.71 15.01
N ILE A 155 11.50 -3.57 13.74
CA ILE A 155 11.05 -2.48 12.84
C ILE A 155 10.58 -2.99 11.48
N ARG A 156 10.49 -4.32 11.31
CA ARG A 156 10.21 -4.96 10.02
C ARG A 156 8.79 -4.69 9.54
N SER A 157 7.83 -4.55 10.45
CA SER A 157 6.44 -4.17 10.14
C SER A 157 6.36 -2.79 9.52
N ASP A 158 6.98 -1.78 10.13
CA ASP A 158 6.94 -0.40 9.64
C ASP A 158 7.63 -0.29 8.28
N ILE A 159 8.77 -0.97 8.12
CA ILE A 159 9.47 -1.00 6.83
C ILE A 159 8.63 -1.73 5.77
N ALA A 160 7.93 -2.83 6.12
CA ALA A 160 7.05 -3.53 5.18
C ALA A 160 5.93 -2.61 4.68
N GLN A 161 5.33 -1.79 5.56
CA GLN A 161 4.29 -0.82 5.19
C GLN A 161 4.83 0.35 4.36
N ILE A 162 6.03 0.86 4.68
CA ILE A 162 6.67 1.90 3.86
C ILE A 162 6.97 1.36 2.46
N LEU A 163 7.51 0.14 2.37
CA LEU A 163 7.85 -0.48 1.08
C LEU A 163 6.59 -0.86 0.30
N SER A 164 5.51 -1.32 0.93
CA SER A 164 4.24 -1.62 0.25
C SER A 164 3.70 -0.40 -0.50
N CYS A 165 3.75 0.78 0.14
CA CYS A 165 3.35 2.05 -0.45
C CYS A 165 4.25 2.45 -1.62
N LEU A 166 5.58 2.35 -1.44
CA LEU A 166 6.55 2.70 -2.48
C LEU A 166 6.44 1.80 -3.71
N PHE A 167 6.11 0.52 -3.53
CA PHE A 167 5.96 -0.47 -4.59
C PHE A 167 4.51 -0.64 -5.07
N LYS A 168 3.60 0.28 -4.75
CA LYS A 168 2.25 0.32 -5.33
C LYS A 168 2.31 0.19 -6.86
N ALA A 169 1.49 -0.71 -7.41
CA ALA A 169 1.44 -1.02 -8.85
C ALA A 169 2.80 -1.41 -9.47
N GLN A 170 3.72 -1.93 -8.66
CA GLN A 170 5.03 -2.42 -9.09
C GLN A 170 5.37 -3.77 -8.44
N PRO A 171 6.19 -4.61 -9.11
CA PRO A 171 6.68 -5.83 -8.49
C PRO A 171 7.57 -5.48 -7.29
N LEU A 172 7.36 -6.18 -6.17
CA LEU A 172 8.29 -6.14 -5.05
C LEU A 172 9.64 -6.78 -5.42
N PRO A 173 10.77 -6.34 -4.83
CA PRO A 173 12.06 -6.97 -5.07
C PRO A 173 12.06 -8.43 -4.64
N ASP A 174 12.65 -9.31 -5.48
CA ASP A 174 12.63 -10.77 -5.29
C ASP A 174 13.15 -11.22 -3.92
N GLU A 175 14.10 -10.48 -3.38
CA GLU A 175 14.78 -10.76 -2.12
C GLU A 175 13.96 -10.51 -0.85
N ILE A 176 12.84 -9.77 -0.93
CA ILE A 176 12.02 -9.40 0.23
C ILE A 176 10.53 -9.63 0.02
N LYS A 177 10.08 -9.90 -1.22
CA LYS A 177 8.65 -9.98 -1.57
C LYS A 177 7.86 -10.98 -0.72
N ASN A 178 8.44 -12.14 -0.43
CA ASN A 178 7.80 -13.20 0.37
C ASN A 178 7.56 -12.73 1.80
N ASP A 179 8.57 -12.12 2.41
CA ASP A 179 8.51 -11.69 3.81
C ASP A 179 7.60 -10.48 3.98
N ILE A 180 7.61 -9.51 3.06
CA ILE A 180 6.70 -8.36 3.10
C ILE A 180 5.25 -8.83 3.02
N ILE A 181 4.90 -9.65 2.02
CA ILE A 181 3.51 -10.14 1.89
C ILE A 181 3.10 -10.98 3.09
N LYS A 182 4.01 -11.79 3.65
CA LYS A 182 3.75 -12.56 4.86
C LYS A 182 3.44 -11.64 6.05
N ILE A 183 4.29 -10.65 6.32
CA ILE A 183 4.12 -9.70 7.43
C ILE A 183 2.80 -8.95 7.30
N LEU A 184 2.49 -8.41 6.12
CA LEU A 184 1.23 -7.66 5.91
C LEU A 184 -0.01 -8.54 6.13
N LYS A 185 0.04 -9.83 5.76
CA LYS A 185 -1.04 -10.78 6.07
C LYS A 185 -1.18 -11.07 7.56
N GLU A 186 -0.06 -11.24 8.26
CA GLU A 186 -0.03 -11.46 9.72
C GLU A 186 -0.56 -10.25 10.50
N LEU A 187 -0.31 -9.04 9.98
CA LEU A 187 -0.84 -7.78 10.50
C LEU A 187 -2.29 -7.52 10.08
N ILE A 188 -2.86 -8.32 9.17
CA ILE A 188 -4.19 -8.10 8.58
C ILE A 188 -4.26 -6.71 7.91
N ASP A 189 -3.17 -6.28 7.27
CA ASP A 189 -3.05 -4.97 6.61
C ASP A 189 -3.54 -5.07 5.15
N PHE A 190 -4.86 -5.06 5.00
CA PHE A 190 -5.51 -5.20 3.71
C PHE A 190 -5.30 -3.99 2.80
N ASP A 191 -5.14 -2.79 3.35
CA ASP A 191 -4.91 -1.58 2.57
C ASP A 191 -3.57 -1.68 1.82
N ASP A 192 -2.51 -2.08 2.50
CA ASP A 192 -1.19 -2.22 1.89
C ASP A 192 -1.11 -3.42 0.94
N LEU A 193 -1.81 -4.51 1.26
CA LEU A 193 -1.97 -5.65 0.34
C LEU A 193 -2.71 -5.23 -0.94
N ALA A 194 -3.68 -4.31 -0.84
CA ALA A 194 -4.40 -3.78 -2.00
C ALA A 194 -3.47 -2.98 -2.92
N LEU A 195 -2.59 -2.14 -2.38
CA LEU A 195 -1.58 -1.42 -3.19
C LEU A 195 -0.66 -2.36 -3.97
N LEU A 196 -0.22 -3.44 -3.31
CA LEU A 196 0.63 -4.45 -3.91
C LEU A 196 -0.11 -5.31 -4.95
N SER A 197 -1.43 -5.48 -4.80
CA SER A 197 -2.26 -6.23 -5.73
C SER A 197 -2.36 -5.57 -7.11
N GLU A 198 -2.06 -4.28 -7.24
CA GLU A 198 -2.06 -3.58 -8.52
C GLU A 198 -0.91 -4.00 -9.45
N SER A 199 0.01 -4.86 -8.98
CA SER A 199 1.00 -5.54 -9.83
C SER A 199 0.65 -7.02 -9.99
N ALA A 200 0.47 -7.46 -11.23
CA ALA A 200 0.21 -8.87 -11.57
C ALA A 200 1.33 -9.82 -11.08
N ASP A 201 2.57 -9.33 -11.00
CA ASP A 201 3.72 -10.10 -10.54
C ASP A 201 3.59 -10.53 -9.06
N ASN A 202 2.81 -9.79 -8.27
CA ASN A 202 2.59 -10.08 -6.86
C ASN A 202 1.43 -11.09 -6.62
N HIS A 203 0.57 -11.34 -7.61
CA HIS A 203 -0.70 -12.07 -7.41
C HIS A 203 -0.55 -13.51 -6.95
N ASN A 204 0.39 -14.26 -7.53
CA ASN A 204 0.59 -15.66 -7.13
C ASN A 204 0.98 -15.75 -5.65
N LEU A 205 1.85 -14.84 -5.19
CA LEU A 205 2.31 -14.79 -3.82
C LEU A 205 1.23 -14.27 -2.86
N LEU A 206 0.47 -13.26 -3.28
CA LEU A 206 -0.71 -12.79 -2.55
C LEU A 206 -1.73 -13.91 -2.35
N LEU A 207 -1.93 -14.78 -3.34
CA LEU A 207 -2.87 -15.89 -3.28
C LEU A 207 -2.31 -17.18 -2.65
N ASN A 208 -1.07 -17.18 -2.16
CA ASN A 208 -0.54 -18.32 -1.43
C ASN A 208 -1.30 -18.56 -0.12
N ASN A 209 -1.29 -19.81 0.33
CA ASN A 209 -1.94 -20.28 1.56
C ASN A 209 -3.46 -20.07 1.60
N ASN A 210 -4.11 -20.02 0.43
CA ASN A 210 -5.56 -19.82 0.28
C ASN A 210 -6.06 -18.45 0.77
N PHE A 211 -5.22 -17.42 0.71
CA PHE A 211 -5.58 -16.07 1.14
C PHE A 211 -6.84 -15.50 0.46
N GLU A 212 -7.21 -15.98 -0.74
CA GLU A 212 -8.49 -15.60 -1.37
C GLU A 212 -9.72 -15.90 -0.50
N LYS A 213 -9.61 -16.85 0.45
CA LYS A 213 -10.68 -17.19 1.37
C LYS A 213 -10.80 -16.18 2.50
N ASP A 214 -9.73 -15.43 2.78
CA ASP A 214 -9.68 -14.41 3.83
C ASP A 214 -10.28 -13.07 3.35
N LEU A 215 -10.40 -12.90 2.02
CA LEU A 215 -11.05 -11.75 1.40
C LEU A 215 -12.53 -11.71 1.77
N LEU A 216 -13.02 -10.53 2.19
CA LEU A 216 -14.41 -10.29 2.60
C LEU A 216 -14.87 -11.09 3.85
N ILE A 217 -13.96 -11.68 4.63
CA ILE A 217 -14.32 -12.28 5.94
C ILE A 217 -14.62 -11.18 6.95
N SER A 218 -13.71 -10.21 7.07
CA SER A 218 -13.81 -9.12 8.02
C SER A 218 -14.49 -7.92 7.36
N GLU A 219 -15.60 -7.48 7.96
CA GLU A 219 -16.42 -6.40 7.44
C GLU A 219 -15.61 -5.08 7.36
N SER A 220 -14.79 -4.78 8.37
CA SER A 220 -13.90 -3.60 8.38
C SER A 220 -12.93 -3.55 7.18
N ASN A 221 -12.58 -4.69 6.58
CA ASN A 221 -11.68 -4.81 5.44
C ASN A 221 -12.39 -4.98 4.09
N THR A 222 -13.69 -4.68 4.01
CA THR A 222 -14.51 -4.89 2.81
C THR A 222 -13.95 -4.13 1.61
N LEU A 223 -13.70 -2.82 1.75
CA LEU A 223 -13.23 -1.99 0.65
C LEU A 223 -11.85 -2.42 0.10
N PRO A 224 -10.80 -2.57 0.94
CA PRO A 224 -9.51 -3.04 0.43
C PRO A 224 -9.57 -4.48 -0.10
N SER A 225 -10.42 -5.35 0.45
CA SER A 225 -10.68 -6.68 -0.13
C SER A 225 -11.26 -6.58 -1.54
N LEU A 226 -12.25 -5.71 -1.77
CA LEU A 226 -12.81 -5.49 -3.12
C LEU A 226 -11.76 -4.95 -4.09
N HIS A 227 -10.87 -4.07 -3.62
CA HIS A 227 -9.76 -3.58 -4.43
C HIS A 227 -8.80 -4.73 -4.82
N ILE A 228 -8.38 -5.59 -3.87
CA ILE A 228 -7.56 -6.77 -4.18
C ILE A 228 -8.25 -7.68 -5.21
N ILE A 229 -9.54 -7.95 -5.02
CA ILE A 229 -10.34 -8.75 -5.94
C ILE A 229 -10.33 -8.14 -7.35
N GLN A 230 -10.63 -6.85 -7.46
CA GLN A 230 -10.71 -6.14 -8.74
C GLN A 230 -9.36 -6.16 -9.47
N SER A 231 -8.27 -5.86 -8.77
CA SER A 231 -6.90 -5.90 -9.30
C SER A 231 -6.54 -7.29 -9.85
N ILE A 232 -6.87 -8.37 -9.12
CA ILE A 232 -6.62 -9.74 -9.57
C ILE A 232 -7.51 -10.11 -10.77
N LEU A 233 -8.78 -9.71 -10.78
CA LEU A 233 -9.68 -9.98 -11.90
C LEU A 233 -9.25 -9.26 -13.17
N HIS A 234 -8.74 -8.04 -13.07
CA HIS A 234 -8.28 -7.28 -14.22
C HIS A 234 -6.92 -7.78 -14.72
N LEU A 235 -5.93 -7.90 -13.83
CA LEU A 235 -4.52 -8.08 -14.21
C LEU A 235 -3.99 -9.51 -14.07
N GLY A 236 -4.64 -10.34 -13.25
CA GLY A 236 -4.14 -11.67 -12.90
C GLY A 236 -4.25 -12.71 -14.01
N SER A 237 -3.55 -13.85 -13.84
CA SER A 237 -3.68 -14.98 -14.76
C SER A 237 -5.07 -15.64 -14.65
N ASN A 238 -5.47 -16.43 -15.66
CA ASN A 238 -6.73 -17.19 -15.60
C ASN A 238 -6.84 -18.07 -14.34
N ALA A 239 -5.73 -18.60 -13.85
CA ALA A 239 -5.69 -19.37 -12.61
C ALA A 239 -6.02 -18.49 -11.39
N ASN A 240 -5.43 -17.29 -11.31
CA ASN A 240 -5.70 -16.33 -10.22
C ASN A 240 -7.16 -15.88 -10.25
N LYS A 241 -7.67 -15.49 -11.44
CA LYS A 241 -9.06 -15.06 -11.62
C LYS A 241 -10.05 -16.13 -11.16
N LYS A 242 -9.87 -17.37 -11.64
CA LYS A 242 -10.71 -18.51 -11.25
C LYS A 242 -10.67 -18.76 -9.74
N LYS A 243 -9.47 -18.70 -9.14
CA LYS A 243 -9.28 -18.92 -7.70
C LYS A 243 -10.06 -17.89 -6.88
N VAL A 244 -9.89 -16.60 -7.18
CA VAL A 244 -10.59 -15.51 -6.50
C VAL A 244 -12.09 -15.57 -6.73
N THR A 245 -12.55 -15.65 -7.98
CA THR A 245 -13.99 -15.72 -8.32
C THR A 245 -14.69 -16.85 -7.58
N THR A 246 -14.06 -18.02 -7.47
CA THR A 246 -14.64 -19.17 -6.77
C THR A 246 -14.80 -18.89 -5.27
N ALA A 247 -13.82 -18.24 -4.64
CA ALA A 247 -13.82 -17.99 -3.20
C ALA A 247 -14.79 -16.87 -2.79
N VAL A 248 -14.87 -15.79 -3.56
CA VAL A 248 -15.54 -14.54 -3.13
C VAL A 248 -16.96 -14.37 -3.68
N LYS A 249 -17.44 -15.28 -4.54
CA LYS A 249 -18.71 -15.15 -5.29
C LYS A 249 -19.90 -14.75 -4.42
N SER A 250 -20.14 -15.46 -3.32
CA SER A 250 -21.27 -15.19 -2.43
C SER A 250 -21.14 -13.87 -1.69
N GLY A 251 -19.92 -13.52 -1.24
CA GLY A 251 -19.64 -12.25 -0.58
C GLY A 251 -19.90 -11.06 -1.49
N VAL A 252 -19.36 -11.11 -2.72
CA VAL A 252 -19.60 -10.06 -3.73
C VAL A 252 -21.08 -9.96 -4.07
N GLN A 253 -21.79 -11.07 -4.26
CA GLN A 253 -23.23 -11.05 -4.55
C GLN A 253 -24.04 -10.35 -3.45
N LYS A 254 -23.74 -10.58 -2.17
CA LYS A 254 -24.38 -9.85 -1.07
C LYS A 254 -24.11 -8.36 -1.14
N LEU A 255 -22.87 -7.97 -1.44
CA LEU A 255 -22.46 -6.56 -1.56
C LEU A 255 -23.08 -5.83 -2.77
N THR A 256 -23.74 -6.54 -3.69
CA THR A 256 -24.54 -5.89 -4.75
C THR A 256 -25.91 -5.40 -4.28
N ASP A 257 -26.38 -5.82 -3.10
CA ASP A 257 -27.61 -5.33 -2.49
C ASP A 257 -27.33 -4.01 -1.74
N ASP A 258 -27.85 -2.92 -2.28
CA ASP A 258 -27.64 -1.59 -1.73
C ASP A 258 -28.13 -1.46 -0.28
N LYS A 259 -29.23 -2.15 0.09
CA LYS A 259 -29.78 -2.13 1.44
C LYS A 259 -28.85 -2.86 2.41
N TYR A 260 -28.31 -4.01 2.00
CA TYR A 260 -27.34 -4.75 2.80
C TYR A 260 -26.10 -3.90 3.07
N VAL A 261 -25.54 -3.24 2.04
CA VAL A 261 -24.37 -2.37 2.20
C VAL A 261 -24.66 -1.15 3.10
N ASP A 262 -25.87 -0.58 3.03
CA ASP A 262 -26.27 0.53 3.90
C ASP A 262 -26.43 0.12 5.36
N GLU A 263 -26.97 -1.06 5.63
CA GLU A 263 -27.08 -1.61 7.00
C GLU A 263 -25.69 -1.96 7.55
N LEU A 264 -24.90 -2.70 6.78
CA LEU A 264 -23.54 -3.08 7.14
C LEU A 264 -22.65 -1.85 7.38
N GLY A 265 -22.68 -0.89 6.48
CA GLY A 265 -21.89 0.33 6.60
C GLY A 265 -22.31 1.25 7.73
N LYS A 266 -23.51 1.08 8.31
CA LYS A 266 -23.88 1.75 9.57
C LYS A 266 -23.25 1.04 10.77
N ASN A 267 -23.23 -0.29 10.78
CA ASN A 267 -22.62 -1.07 11.86
C ASN A 267 -21.11 -0.85 11.92
N GLU A 268 -20.46 -0.80 10.76
CA GLU A 268 -19.01 -0.61 10.62
C GLU A 268 -18.57 0.86 10.57
N ASN A 269 -19.50 1.80 10.79
CA ASN A 269 -19.24 3.25 10.75
C ASN A 269 -18.60 3.77 9.45
N TRP A 270 -18.93 3.17 8.30
CA TRP A 270 -18.46 3.65 7.01
C TRP A 270 -19.05 5.00 6.66
N SER A 271 -18.20 5.85 6.06
CA SER A 271 -18.65 7.09 5.43
C SER A 271 -19.60 6.82 4.26
N GLU A 272 -20.36 7.85 3.86
CA GLU A 272 -21.21 7.77 2.68
C GLU A 272 -20.43 7.43 1.41
N ASP A 273 -19.22 7.96 1.27
CA ASP A 273 -18.39 7.75 0.09
C ASP A 273 -17.84 6.33 0.05
N GLN A 274 -17.40 5.78 1.19
CA GLN A 274 -17.03 4.35 1.29
C GLN A 274 -18.20 3.44 0.90
N ARG A 275 -19.42 3.71 1.39
CA ARG A 275 -20.60 2.92 1.03
C ARG A 275 -20.90 2.98 -0.47
N LYS A 276 -20.83 4.17 -1.09
CA LYS A 276 -21.03 4.34 -2.54
C LYS A 276 -19.98 3.57 -3.32
N GLU A 277 -18.71 3.68 -2.92
CA GLU A 277 -17.60 3.01 -3.59
C GLU A 277 -17.73 1.48 -3.51
N ILE A 278 -18.06 0.93 -2.34
CA ILE A 278 -18.29 -0.51 -2.16
C ILE A 278 -19.41 -1.00 -3.09
N LYS A 279 -20.54 -0.29 -3.18
CA LYS A 279 -21.65 -0.65 -4.07
C LYS A 279 -21.24 -0.66 -5.54
N ILE A 280 -20.49 0.36 -5.97
CA ILE A 280 -20.00 0.47 -7.35
C ILE A 280 -19.06 -0.70 -7.66
N ARG A 281 -18.02 -0.89 -6.84
CA ARG A 281 -17.01 -1.95 -7.04
C ARG A 281 -17.64 -3.34 -7.00
N ALA A 282 -18.53 -3.61 -6.05
CA ALA A 282 -19.19 -4.92 -5.97
C ALA A 282 -20.01 -5.23 -7.22
N LYS A 283 -20.73 -4.25 -7.78
CA LYS A 283 -21.48 -4.40 -9.03
C LYS A 283 -20.54 -4.69 -10.21
N GLU A 284 -19.47 -3.89 -10.37
CA GLU A 284 -18.47 -4.09 -11.43
C GLU A 284 -17.81 -5.47 -11.35
N ILE A 285 -17.39 -5.88 -10.15
CA ILE A 285 -16.78 -7.20 -9.91
C ILE A 285 -17.79 -8.31 -10.24
N ASN A 286 -19.04 -8.21 -9.81
CA ASN A 286 -20.07 -9.19 -10.09
C ASN A 286 -20.33 -9.32 -11.61
N GLU A 287 -20.42 -8.21 -12.32
CA GLU A 287 -20.56 -8.18 -13.78
C GLU A 287 -19.37 -8.85 -14.47
N PHE A 288 -18.14 -8.54 -14.04
CA PHE A 288 -16.92 -9.15 -14.58
C PHE A 288 -16.90 -10.66 -14.37
N MET A 289 -17.27 -11.14 -13.18
CA MET A 289 -17.32 -12.57 -12.86
C MET A 289 -18.36 -13.29 -13.72
N ASN A 290 -19.56 -12.72 -13.87
CA ASN A 290 -20.62 -13.30 -14.69
C ASN A 290 -20.24 -13.34 -16.19
N ALA A 291 -19.62 -12.28 -16.71
CA ALA A 291 -19.12 -12.24 -18.09
C ALA A 291 -18.05 -13.30 -18.35
N SER A 292 -17.13 -13.48 -17.38
CA SER A 292 -16.08 -14.51 -17.44
C SER A 292 -16.66 -15.93 -17.45
N GLU A 293 -17.69 -16.20 -16.62
CA GLU A 293 -18.40 -17.48 -16.62
C GLU A 293 -19.06 -17.78 -17.97
N VAL A 294 -19.71 -16.78 -18.57
CA VAL A 294 -20.34 -16.92 -19.90
C VAL A 294 -19.30 -17.23 -20.98
N GLN A 295 -18.14 -16.57 -20.97
CA GLN A 295 -17.07 -16.85 -21.94
C GLN A 295 -16.52 -18.27 -21.77
N VAL A 296 -16.29 -18.73 -20.54
CA VAL A 296 -15.82 -20.09 -20.26
C VAL A 296 -16.83 -21.13 -20.76
N LEU A 297 -18.13 -20.93 -20.51
CA LEU A 297 -19.18 -21.83 -20.99
C LEU A 297 -19.25 -21.89 -22.53
N LYS A 298 -19.05 -20.75 -23.21
CA LYS A 298 -18.98 -20.73 -24.69
C LYS A 298 -17.79 -21.53 -25.21
N GLN A 299 -16.60 -21.32 -24.65
CA GLN A 299 -15.38 -22.04 -25.05
C GLN A 299 -15.49 -23.55 -24.79
N GLN A 300 -16.13 -23.96 -23.70
CA GLN A 300 -16.40 -25.38 -23.42
C GLN A 300 -17.32 -26.00 -24.45
N LYS A 301 -18.43 -25.34 -24.78
CA LYS A 301 -19.35 -25.80 -25.84
C LYS A 301 -18.67 -25.89 -27.19
N GLU A 302 -17.81 -24.93 -27.54
CA GLU A 302 -17.03 -24.97 -28.78
C GLU A 302 -16.08 -26.16 -28.84
N LYS A 303 -15.35 -26.44 -27.74
CA LYS A 303 -14.49 -27.63 -27.64
C LYS A 303 -15.27 -28.93 -27.75
N GLU A 304 -16.45 -29.02 -27.13
CA GLU A 304 -17.33 -30.18 -27.24
C GLU A 304 -17.83 -30.38 -28.68
N MET A 305 -18.25 -29.30 -29.35
CA MET A 305 -18.65 -29.36 -30.76
C MET A 305 -17.51 -29.77 -31.69
N GLU A 306 -16.29 -29.28 -31.44
CA GLU A 306 -15.11 -29.67 -32.21
C GLU A 306 -14.77 -31.16 -32.03
N LEU A 307 -14.83 -31.65 -30.79
CA LEU A 307 -14.63 -33.07 -30.49
C LEU A 307 -15.70 -33.95 -31.15
N GLN A 308 -16.96 -33.51 -31.17
CA GLN A 308 -18.04 -34.21 -31.88
C GLN A 308 -17.80 -34.25 -33.40
N ARG A 309 -17.37 -33.14 -34.00
CA ARG A 309 -17.02 -33.08 -35.42
C ARG A 309 -15.87 -34.03 -35.77
N GLN A 310 -14.85 -34.11 -34.92
CA GLN A 310 -13.73 -35.05 -35.11
C GLN A 310 -14.19 -36.50 -35.05
N LYS A 311 -14.98 -36.88 -34.04
CA LYS A 311 -15.56 -38.23 -33.93
C LYS A 311 -16.42 -38.59 -35.13
N GLN A 312 -17.20 -37.64 -35.65
CA GLN A 312 -18.07 -37.90 -36.80
C GLN A 312 -17.27 -38.12 -38.09
N LYS A 313 -16.21 -37.35 -38.31
CA LYS A 313 -15.26 -37.57 -39.42
C LYS A 313 -14.57 -38.94 -39.34
N GLU A 314 -14.17 -39.38 -38.13
CA GLU A 314 -13.58 -40.70 -37.94
C GLU A 314 -14.57 -41.83 -38.28
N ILE A 315 -15.83 -41.70 -37.87
CA ILE A 315 -16.89 -42.66 -38.19
C ILE A 315 -17.12 -42.73 -39.70
N GLU A 316 -17.17 -41.59 -40.40
CA GLU A 316 -17.32 -41.55 -41.85
C GLU A 316 -16.14 -42.20 -42.58
N LEU A 317 -14.91 -41.92 -42.13
CA LEU A 317 -13.70 -42.53 -42.68
C LEU A 317 -13.68 -44.05 -42.49
N GLN A 318 -14.12 -44.54 -41.33
CA GLN A 318 -14.23 -45.98 -41.07
C GLN A 318 -15.27 -46.65 -41.98
N LYS A 319 -16.42 -46.01 -42.19
CA LYS A 319 -17.46 -46.51 -43.12
C LYS A 319 -16.96 -46.54 -44.57
N GLN A 320 -16.19 -45.56 -45.01
CA GLN A 320 -15.57 -45.56 -46.34
C GLN A 320 -14.60 -46.73 -46.50
N LYS A 321 -13.70 -46.93 -45.53
CA LYS A 321 -12.75 -48.06 -45.54
C LYS A 321 -13.43 -49.43 -45.50
N GLN A 322 -14.61 -49.53 -44.89
CA GLN A 322 -15.39 -50.77 -44.90
C GLN A 322 -16.00 -51.05 -46.26
N LYS A 323 -16.59 -50.03 -46.92
CA LYS A 323 -17.11 -50.15 -48.28
C LYS A 323 -16.04 -50.49 -49.31
N GLU A 324 -14.83 -49.95 -49.17
CA GLU A 324 -13.70 -50.28 -50.04
C GLU A 324 -13.17 -51.71 -49.86
N LYS A 325 -13.49 -52.39 -48.75
CA LYS A 325 -13.14 -53.80 -48.53
C LYS A 325 -14.21 -54.79 -49.02
N GLU A 326 -15.39 -54.30 -49.39
CA GLU A 326 -16.52 -55.11 -49.87
C GLU A 326 -16.65 -55.10 -51.40
N ILE A 327 -15.74 -54.41 -52.11
CA ILE A 327 -15.61 -54.36 -53.58
C ILE A 327 -14.40 -55.18 -54.01
#